data_AF-A0A0F9MLJ3-F1
#
_entry.id   AF-A0A0F9MLJ3-F1
#
_cell.length_a   1.000
_cell.length_b   1.000
_cell.length_c   1.000
_cell.angle_alpha   90.00
_cell.angle_beta   90.00
_cell.angle_gamma   90.00
#
_symmetry.space_group_name_H-M   'P 1'
#
loop_
_entity.id
_entity.type
_entity.pdbx_description
1 polymer ?
#
loop_
_entity_poly.entity_id
_entity_poly.type
_entity_poly.pdbx_seq_one_letter_code
_entity_poly.pdbx_strand_id
1 'polypeptide(L)' 'MTQDINDVLKPLNEEQLQGLRDSLGGIKIVRKAIIKARSAGIDTTDLEADTDHNESRLKKILTVYDPSFRG' A
#
# COMPACT_ATOMS: atom_id res chain seq x y z
N MET A 1 -28.01 -5.08 -22.44
CA MET A 1 -26.66 -5.28 -21.87
C MET A 1 -26.49 -4.24 -20.77
N THR A 2 -26.92 -4.56 -19.55
CA THR A 2 -26.89 -3.61 -18.43
C THR A 2 -26.53 -4.36 -17.14
N GLN A 3 -25.58 -5.29 -17.23
CA GLN A 3 -25.13 -6.10 -16.09
C GLN A 3 -23.63 -5.97 -15.79
N ASP A 4 -22.84 -5.23 -16.56
CA ASP A 4 -21.37 -5.24 -16.39
C ASP A 4 -20.75 -4.06 -15.61
N ILE A 5 -21.51 -3.01 -15.27
CA ILE A 5 -20.93 -1.83 -14.59
C ILE A 5 -20.98 -1.96 -13.05
N ASN A 6 -21.94 -2.71 -12.52
CA ASN A 6 -22.14 -2.83 -11.07
C ASN A 6 -21.29 -3.92 -10.40
N ASP A 7 -20.66 -4.82 -11.16
CA ASP A 7 -19.81 -5.88 -10.58
C ASP A 7 -18.34 -5.43 -10.36
N VAL A 8 -17.96 -4.26 -10.89
CA VAL A 8 -16.60 -3.69 -10.81
C VAL A 8 -16.38 -2.85 -9.53
N LEU A 9 -17.44 -2.56 -8.77
CA LEU A 9 -17.41 -1.72 -7.58
C LEU A 9 -17.97 -2.45 -6.35
N LYS A 10 -17.49 -3.66 -6.04
CA LYS A 10 -17.70 -4.15 -4.68
C LYS A 10 -16.92 -3.24 -3.74
N PRO A 11 -17.58 -2.46 -2.87
CA PRO A 11 -16.87 -1.66 -1.89
C PRO A 11 -16.03 -2.62 -1.04
N LEU A 12 -14.77 -2.27 -0.82
CA LEU A 12 -13.93 -3.01 0.12
C LEU A 12 -14.60 -2.98 1.49
N ASN A 13 -14.68 -4.14 2.13
CA ASN A 13 -15.20 -4.20 3.50
C ASN A 13 -14.18 -3.63 4.50
N GLU A 14 -14.62 -3.38 5.73
CA GLU A 14 -13.76 -2.77 6.77
C GLU A 14 -12.50 -3.60 7.05
N GLU A 15 -12.59 -4.93 7.01
CA GLU A 15 -11.45 -5.83 7.23
C GLU A 15 -10.40 -5.71 6.10
N GLN A 16 -10.84 -5.63 4.85
CA GLN A 16 -9.97 -5.41 3.69
C GLN A 16 -9.31 -4.03 3.74
N LEU A 17 -10.06 -2.99 4.11
CA LEU A 17 -9.51 -1.64 4.30
C LEU A 17 -8.48 -1.62 5.45
N GLN A 18 -8.78 -2.32 6.55
CA GLN A 18 -7.85 -2.46 7.68
C GLN A 18 -6.58 -3.21 7.26
N GLY A 19 -6.69 -4.31 6.50
CA GLY A 19 -5.54 -5.03 5.97
C GLY A 19 -4.65 -4.17 5.06
N LEU A 20 -5.23 -3.27 4.25
CA LEU A 20 -4.48 -2.31 3.45
C LEU A 20 -3.77 -1.26 4.31
N ARG A 21 -4.42 -0.76 5.38
CA ARG A 21 -3.81 0.17 6.35
C ARG A 21 -2.67 -0.50 7.13
N ASP A 22 -2.86 -1.75 7.53
CA ASP A 22 -1.83 -2.54 8.21
C ASP A 22 -0.64 -2.80 7.29
N SER A 23 -0.90 -3.05 6.00
CA SER A 23 0.15 -3.16 4.97
C SER A 23 0.95 -1.87 4.83
N LEU A 24 0.30 -0.69 4.83
CA LEU A 24 0.99 0.61 4.91
C LEU A 24 1.81 0.75 6.21
N GLY A 25 1.30 0.23 7.33
CA GLY A 25 2.05 0.14 8.58
C GLY A 25 3.31 -0.72 8.44
N GLY A 26 3.19 -1.88 7.81
CA GLY A 26 4.30 -2.79 7.52
C GLY A 26 5.39 -2.17 6.64
N ILE A 27 5.01 -1.35 5.66
CA ILE A 27 5.95 -0.60 4.81
C ILE A 27 6.88 0.30 5.64
N LYS A 28 6.40 0.92 6.73
CA LYS A 28 7.25 1.71 7.63
C LYS A 28 8.32 0.86 8.31
N ILE A 29 8.03 -0.41 8.60
CA ILE A 29 8.99 -1.35 9.19
C ILE A 29 10.03 -1.74 8.13
N VAL A 30 9.60 -2.04 6.91
CA VAL A 30 10.49 -2.34 5.78
C VAL A 30 11.43 -1.16 5.51
N ARG A 31 10.93 0.08 5.48
CA ARG A 31 11.74 1.29 5.30
C ARG A 31 12.82 1.45 6.38
N LYS A 32 12.53 1.08 7.64
CA LYS A 32 13.55 1.05 8.71
C LYS A 32 14.60 -0.03 8.49
N ALA A 33 14.20 -1.21 7.98
CA ALA A 33 15.12 -2.29 7.67
C ALA A 33 16.05 -1.93 6.50
N ILE A 34 15.51 -1.31 5.46
CA ILE A 34 16.27 -0.74 4.33
C ILE A 34 17.35 0.21 4.83
N ILE A 35 17.00 1.18 5.69
CA ILE A 35 17.98 2.15 6.23
C ILE A 35 19.11 1.44 6.97
N LYS A 36 18.79 0.39 7.74
CA LYS A 36 19.81 -0.42 8.44
C LYS A 36 20.70 -1.19 7.45
N ALA A 37 20.12 -1.81 6.44
CA ALA A 37 20.87 -2.54 5.41
C ALA A 37 21.79 -1.61 4.61
N ARG A 38 21.30 -0.44 4.20
CA ARG A 38 22.11 0.60 3.56
C ARG A 38 23.26 1.09 4.43
N SER A 39 23.01 1.27 5.73
CA SER A 39 24.05 1.65 6.70
C SER A 39 25.11 0.56 6.89
N ALA A 40 24.78 -0.69 6.59
CA ALA A 40 25.70 -1.82 6.55
C ALA A 40 26.40 -2.00 5.18
N GLY A 41 26.18 -1.09 4.22
CA GLY A 41 26.77 -1.13 2.89
C GLY A 41 26.09 -2.09 1.90
N ILE A 42 24.89 -2.58 2.22
CA ILE A 42 24.08 -3.40 1.31
C ILE A 42 23.37 -2.46 0.35
N ASP A 43 23.43 -2.76 -0.95
CA ASP A 43 22.65 -2.05 -1.95
C ASP A 43 21.15 -2.39 -1.78
N THR A 44 20.36 -1.35 -1.53
CA THR A 44 18.92 -1.44 -1.30
C THR A 44 18.11 -0.74 -2.38
N THR A 45 18.73 -0.31 -3.49
CA THR A 45 18.09 0.54 -4.52
C THR A 45 16.80 -0.07 -5.06
N ASP A 46 16.83 -1.33 -5.48
CA ASP A 46 15.64 -2.01 -6.02
C ASP A 46 14.56 -2.18 -4.94
N LEU A 47 14.96 -2.52 -3.72
CA LEU A 47 14.04 -2.70 -2.60
C LEU A 47 13.39 -1.38 -2.17
N GLU A 48 14.12 -0.26 -2.26
CA GLU A 48 13.60 1.09 -2.04
C GLU A 48 12.54 1.45 -3.09
N ALA A 49 12.84 1.21 -4.38
CA ALA A 49 11.91 1.46 -5.48
C ALA A 49 10.62 0.63 -5.36
N ASP A 50 10.74 -0.66 -5.04
CA ASP A 50 9.58 -1.54 -4.83
C ASP A 50 8.76 -1.12 -3.60
N THR A 51 9.43 -0.71 -2.53
CA THR A 51 8.76 -0.24 -1.31
C THR A 51 7.96 1.04 -1.58
N ASP A 52 8.56 2.01 -2.29
CA ASP A 52 7.91 3.26 -2.67
C ASP A 52 6.74 3.01 -3.65
N HIS A 53 6.92 2.11 -4.62
CA HIS A 53 5.86 1.72 -5.55
C HIS A 53 4.66 1.11 -4.83
N ASN A 54 4.92 0.16 -3.91
CA ASN A 54 3.87 -0.49 -3.12
C ASN A 54 3.17 0.50 -2.19
N GLU A 55 3.90 1.42 -1.56
CA GLU A 55 3.30 2.47 -0.73
C GLU A 55 2.34 3.35 -1.55
N SER A 56 2.79 3.83 -2.71
CA SER A 56 1.98 4.65 -3.62
C SER A 56 0.73 3.92 -4.08
N ARG A 57 0.85 2.64 -4.44
CA ARG A 57 -0.27 1.80 -4.87
C ARG A 57 -1.30 1.61 -3.75
N LEU A 58 -0.87 1.28 -2.54
CA LEU A 58 -1.76 1.12 -1.40
C LEU A 58 -2.48 2.43 -1.04
N LYS A 59 -1.76 3.56 -1.04
CA LYS A 59 -2.36 4.88 -0.80
C LYS A 59 -3.43 5.22 -1.82
N LYS A 60 -3.19 4.93 -3.11
CA LYS A 60 -4.20 5.16 -4.18
C LYS A 60 -5.46 4.32 -3.94
N ILE A 61 -5.32 3.05 -3.58
CA ILE A 61 -6.45 2.18 -3.29
C ILE A 61 -7.23 2.75 -2.09
N LEU A 62 -6.56 3.05 -0.99
CA LEU A 62 -7.23 3.61 0.20
C LEU A 62 -7.88 4.96 -0.08
N THR A 63 -7.28 5.82 -0.90
CA THR A 63 -7.91 7.11 -1.28
C THR A 63 -9.22 6.93 -2.04
N VAL A 64 -9.35 5.86 -2.84
CA VAL A 64 -10.56 5.58 -3.62
C VAL A 64 -11.63 4.90 -2.76
N TYR A 65 -11.24 3.97 -1.90
CA TYR A 65 -12.18 3.09 -1.18
C TYR A 65 -12.41 3.45 0.29
N ASP A 66 -11.57 4.31 0.89
CA ASP A 66 -11.65 4.73 2.29
C ASP A 66 -11.70 6.27 2.38
N PRO A 67 -12.90 6.87 2.48
CA PRO A 67 -13.07 8.33 2.56
C PRO A 67 -12.42 8.97 3.80
N SER A 68 -12.11 8.17 4.82
CA SER A 68 -11.45 8.65 6.04
C SER A 68 -9.92 8.68 5.92
N PHE A 69 -9.36 8.08 4.86
CA PHE A 69 -7.93 8.06 4.58
C PHE A 69 -7.43 9.43 4.10
N ARG A 70 -6.37 9.96 4.73
CA ARG A 70 -5.82 11.30 4.43
C ARG A 70 -4.45 11.33 3.73
N GLY A 71 -3.92 10.18 3.29
CA GLY A 71 -2.68 10.10 2.50
C GLY A 71 -1.39 10.18 3.32
#